data_AF-X1HTM3-F1
#
_entry.id   AF-X1HTM3-F1
#
_cell.length_a   1.000
_cell.length_b   1.000
_cell.length_c   1.000
_cell.angle_alpha   90.00
_cell.angle_beta   90.00
_cell.angle_gamma   90.00
#
_symmetry.space_group_name_H-M   'P 1'
#
loop_
_entity.id
_entity.type
_entity.pdbx_description
1 polymer ?
#
loop_
_entity_poly.entity_id
_entity_poly.type
_entity_poly.pdbx_seq_one_letter_code
_entity_poly.pdbx_strand_id
1 'polypeptide(L)'
;MDEATEAYLKFRRRLMRTEFREEIEWARRIRPEDIDADAFAEAAAGVVLVSGFRADVANELMPKVLRQLHRGRPVLDVFGHKGKAKAIEKIWRRRKALFGKYQQKKTKKEKLTFLETLPWIGPVTKFHLGRNLGMDVAKPDRHLVRIARKFGRTPRSLCRLVSEETGERVGVV
;
A
#
# COMPACT_ATOMS: atom_id res chain seq x y z
N MET A 1 3.58 -6.46 -28.38
CA MET A 1 3.68 -5.74 -27.10
C MET A 1 2.70 -4.59 -27.21
N ASP A 2 1.79 -4.46 -26.25
CA ASP A 2 0.76 -3.41 -26.25
C ASP A 2 1.39 -2.02 -26.02
N GLU A 3 0.78 -0.96 -26.59
CA GLU A 3 1.25 0.42 -26.44
C GLU A 3 1.41 0.83 -24.97
N ALA A 4 0.51 0.35 -24.10
CA ALA A 4 0.56 0.63 -22.67
C ALA A 4 1.79 0.00 -22.01
N THR A 5 2.19 -1.20 -22.46
CA THR A 5 3.40 -1.88 -21.98
C THR A 5 4.66 -1.18 -22.45
N GLU A 6 4.70 -0.71 -23.70
CA GLU A 6 5.83 0.08 -24.21
C GLU A 6 6.01 1.39 -23.42
N ALA A 7 4.91 2.10 -23.18
CA ALA A 7 4.90 3.30 -22.35
C ALA A 7 5.41 2.99 -20.94
N TYR A 8 4.90 1.92 -20.31
CA TYR A 8 5.36 1.46 -19.00
C TYR A 8 6.87 1.20 -18.98
N LEU A 9 7.40 0.43 -19.93
CA LEU A 9 8.83 0.10 -19.99
C LEU A 9 9.70 1.35 -20.16
N LYS A 10 9.25 2.33 -20.96
CA LYS A 10 9.92 3.63 -21.12
C LYS A 10 9.95 4.41 -19.80
N PHE A 11 8.82 4.54 -19.11
CA PHE A 11 8.75 5.25 -17.83
C PHE A 11 9.53 4.54 -16.73
N ARG A 12 9.41 3.21 -16.62
CA ARG A 12 10.15 2.38 -15.66
C ARG A 12 11.66 2.60 -15.79
N ARG A 13 12.21 2.54 -17.02
CA ARG A 13 13.65 2.78 -17.26
C ARG A 13 14.11 4.15 -16.75
N ARG A 14 13.26 5.18 -16.85
CA ARG A 14 13.57 6.52 -16.32
C ARG A 14 13.51 6.54 -14.80
N LEU A 15 12.47 5.96 -14.19
CA LEU A 15 12.31 5.93 -12.72
C LEU A 15 13.43 5.14 -12.02
N MET A 16 13.92 4.08 -12.66
CA MET A 16 15.06 3.30 -12.14
C MET A 16 16.37 4.11 -12.00
N ARG A 17 16.43 5.33 -12.55
CA ARG A 17 17.57 6.26 -12.45
C ARG A 17 17.32 7.41 -11.48
N THR A 18 16.29 7.31 -10.65
CA THR A 18 15.86 8.33 -9.67
C THR A 18 15.74 7.72 -8.28
N GLU A 19 15.37 8.52 -7.27
CA GLU A 19 15.12 8.00 -5.91
C GLU A 19 14.00 6.95 -5.84
N PHE A 20 13.08 6.93 -6.82
CA PHE A 20 12.00 5.94 -6.89
C PHE A 20 12.47 4.51 -7.15
N ARG A 21 13.75 4.30 -7.51
CA ARG A 21 14.32 2.96 -7.68
C ARG A 21 14.13 2.09 -6.43
N GLU A 22 14.35 2.66 -5.25
CA GLU A 22 14.24 1.92 -3.99
C GLU A 22 12.82 1.45 -3.71
N GLU A 23 11.82 2.29 -4.00
CA GLU A 23 10.40 1.91 -3.85
C GLU A 23 10.03 0.78 -4.82
N ILE A 24 10.50 0.84 -6.07
CA ILE A 24 10.25 -0.21 -7.07
C ILE A 24 10.90 -1.53 -6.64
N GLU A 25 12.15 -1.50 -6.19
CA GLU A 25 12.85 -2.70 -5.72
C GLU A 25 12.25 -3.25 -4.42
N TRP A 26 11.79 -2.40 -3.52
CA TRP A 26 11.01 -2.83 -2.36
C TRP A 26 9.71 -3.52 -2.80
N ALA A 27 8.95 -2.91 -3.72
CA ALA A 27 7.73 -3.49 -4.26
C ALA A 27 8.00 -4.84 -4.97
N ARG A 28 9.18 -5.04 -5.59
CA ARG A 28 9.57 -6.33 -6.18
C ARG A 28 9.90 -7.40 -5.14
N ARG A 29 10.44 -7.01 -3.98
CA ARG A 29 10.88 -7.93 -2.93
C ARG A 29 9.79 -8.31 -1.94
N ILE A 30 8.89 -7.40 -1.59
CA ILE A 30 7.89 -7.65 -0.53
C ILE A 30 7.00 -8.86 -0.85
N ARG A 31 6.87 -9.79 0.10
CA ARG A 31 6.04 -10.99 0.00
C ARG A 31 5.08 -11.11 1.19
N PRO A 32 3.86 -11.67 1.02
CA PRO A 32 2.95 -11.88 2.13
C PRO A 32 3.50 -12.77 3.25
N GLU A 33 4.41 -13.69 2.92
CA GLU A 33 5.02 -14.64 3.84
C GLU A 33 6.01 -13.98 4.80
N ASP A 34 6.58 -12.84 4.41
CA ASP A 34 7.56 -12.07 5.20
C ASP A 34 6.89 -11.07 6.16
N ILE A 35 5.56 -11.01 6.17
CA ILE A 35 4.80 -10.05 6.98
C ILE A 35 4.52 -10.64 8.35
N ASP A 36 4.94 -9.95 9.40
CA ASP A 36 4.52 -10.23 10.77
C ASP A 36 3.43 -9.24 11.25
N ALA A 37 3.02 -9.37 12.51
CA ALA A 37 1.99 -8.52 13.09
C ALA A 37 2.42 -7.05 13.21
N ASP A 38 3.71 -6.77 13.36
CA ASP A 38 4.23 -5.41 13.51
C ASP A 38 4.26 -4.76 12.12
N ALA A 39 4.89 -5.40 11.13
CA ALA A 39 4.88 -4.99 9.72
C ALA A 39 3.45 -4.78 9.20
N PHE A 40 2.51 -5.64 9.57
CA PHE A 40 1.08 -5.46 9.24
C PHE A 40 0.52 -4.13 9.77
N ALA A 41 0.79 -3.81 11.03
CA ALA A 41 0.29 -2.59 11.66
C ALA A 41 1.04 -1.34 11.17
N GLU A 42 2.34 -1.44 10.91
CA GLU A 42 3.14 -0.35 10.32
C GLU A 42 2.65 -0.01 8.92
N ALA A 43 2.41 -1.01 8.07
CA ALA A 43 1.84 -0.81 6.74
C ALA A 43 0.46 -0.15 6.82
N ALA A 44 -0.40 -0.59 7.74
CA ALA A 44 -1.71 0.02 7.97
C ALA A 44 -1.59 1.47 8.45
N ALA A 45 -0.67 1.76 9.37
CA ALA A 45 -0.42 3.09 9.86
C ALA A 45 0.04 4.04 8.74
N GLY A 46 0.94 3.58 7.86
CA GLY A 46 1.37 4.35 6.69
C GLY A 46 0.22 4.68 5.75
N VAL A 47 -0.67 3.73 5.48
CA VAL A 47 -1.85 3.96 4.63
C VAL A 47 -2.83 4.96 5.27
N VAL A 48 -3.08 4.85 6.58
CA VAL A 48 -3.92 5.83 7.31
C VAL A 48 -3.28 7.22 7.29
N LEU A 49 -1.96 7.30 7.45
CA LEU A 49 -1.23 8.57 7.45
C LEU A 49 -1.35 9.26 6.08
N VAL A 50 -0.99 8.57 5.00
CA VAL A 50 -1.03 9.10 3.62
C VAL A 50 -2.43 9.53 3.18
N SER A 51 -3.50 8.98 3.78
CA SER A 51 -4.88 9.34 3.43
C SER A 51 -5.21 10.83 3.72
N GLY A 52 -5.06 11.71 2.74
CA GLY A 52 -5.31 13.16 2.87
C GLY A 52 -4.10 14.01 3.25
N PHE A 53 -2.89 13.44 3.30
CA PHE A 53 -1.65 14.22 3.28
C PHE A 53 -0.99 14.14 1.90
N ARG A 54 -0.11 15.10 1.60
CA ARG A 54 0.86 14.90 0.53
C ARG A 54 1.82 13.76 0.92
N ALA A 55 2.29 13.00 -0.08
CA ALA A 55 3.11 11.82 0.16
C ALA A 55 4.45 12.16 0.85
N ASP A 56 5.06 13.28 0.48
CA ASP A 56 6.28 13.82 1.10
C ASP A 56 6.12 14.07 2.61
N VAL A 57 5.04 14.76 3.00
CA VAL A 57 4.71 15.03 4.41
C VAL A 57 4.49 13.73 5.17
N ALA A 58 3.74 12.78 4.59
CA ALA A 58 3.50 11.49 5.23
C ALA A 58 4.80 10.69 5.43
N ASN A 59 5.71 10.72 4.46
CA ASN A 59 7.02 10.06 4.55
C ASN A 59 7.90 10.66 5.66
N GLU A 60 7.85 11.98 5.86
CA GLU A 60 8.58 12.64 6.94
C GLU A 60 8.01 12.31 8.34
N LEU A 61 6.68 12.20 8.43
CA LEU A 61 5.98 11.92 9.69
C LEU A 61 6.07 10.44 10.09
N MET A 62 6.12 9.51 9.12
CA MET A 62 6.02 8.08 9.39
C MET A 62 7.08 7.55 10.37
N PRO A 63 8.39 7.88 10.25
CA PRO A 63 9.39 7.45 11.23
C PRO A 63 9.11 7.98 12.65
N LYS A 64 8.55 9.19 12.77
CA LYS A 64 8.17 9.78 14.06
C LYS A 64 6.97 9.03 14.67
N VAL A 65 5.97 8.67 13.85
CA VAL A 65 4.82 7.85 14.26
C VAL A 65 5.28 6.47 14.74
N LEU A 66 6.08 5.75 13.96
CA LEU A 66 6.58 4.42 14.33
C LEU A 66 7.36 4.45 15.65
N ARG A 67 8.20 5.47 15.84
CA ARG A 67 8.96 5.64 17.09
C ARG A 67 8.04 5.78 18.30
N GLN A 68 6.93 6.53 18.21
CA GLN A 68 5.98 6.64 19.32
C GLN A 68 5.26 5.32 19.59
N LEU A 69 4.83 4.61 18.52
CA LEU A 69 4.16 3.32 18.64
C LEU A 69 5.02 2.27 19.35
N HIS A 70 6.29 2.16 18.96
CA HIS A 70 7.25 1.24 19.59
C HIS A 70 7.57 1.62 21.03
N ARG A 71 7.52 2.92 21.38
CA ARG A 71 7.70 3.41 22.75
C ARG A 71 6.43 3.37 23.60
N GLY A 72 5.29 2.92 23.04
CA GLY A 72 4.01 2.93 23.74
C GLY A 72 3.48 4.33 24.06
N ARG A 73 3.88 5.34 23.28
CA ARG A 73 3.48 6.73 23.46
C ARG A 73 2.38 7.13 22.44
N PRO A 74 1.56 8.14 22.74
CA PRO A 74 0.55 8.65 21.81
C PRO A 74 1.18 9.12 20.50
N VAL A 75 0.54 8.81 19.37
CA VAL A 75 0.95 9.32 18.05
C VAL A 75 0.29 10.67 17.74
N LEU A 76 -0.71 11.07 18.53
CA LEU A 76 -1.40 12.35 18.38
C LEU A 76 -0.42 13.54 18.37
N ASP A 77 0.60 13.49 19.22
CA ASP A 77 1.58 14.56 19.38
C ASP A 77 2.49 14.74 18.16
N VAL A 78 2.45 13.81 17.19
CA VAL A 78 3.27 13.88 15.97
C VAL A 78 2.63 14.72 14.88
N PHE A 79 1.29 14.72 14.75
CA PHE A 79 0.60 15.36 13.62
C PHE A 79 -0.79 15.93 13.92
N GLY A 80 -1.24 15.90 15.19
CA GLY A 80 -2.42 16.62 15.67
C GLY A 80 -3.80 16.10 15.21
N HIS A 81 -3.87 15.16 14.28
CA HIS A 81 -5.15 14.69 13.75
C HIS A 81 -5.73 13.52 14.57
N LYS A 82 -6.58 13.86 15.54
CA LYS A 82 -7.23 12.95 16.51
C LYS A 82 -7.81 11.66 15.91
N GLY A 83 -8.56 11.75 14.82
CA GLY A 83 -9.23 10.58 14.20
C GLY A 83 -8.24 9.52 13.70
N LYS A 84 -7.27 9.93 12.89
CA LYS A 84 -6.17 9.08 12.40
C LYS A 84 -5.29 8.56 13.52
N ALA A 85 -4.93 9.39 14.52
CA ALA A 85 -4.13 8.94 15.65
C ALA A 85 -4.80 7.78 16.40
N LYS A 86 -6.09 7.94 16.75
CA LYS A 86 -6.90 6.89 17.38
C LYS A 86 -6.98 5.61 16.54
N ALA A 87 -7.06 5.75 15.22
CA ALA A 87 -7.10 4.62 14.29
C ALA A 87 -5.80 3.82 14.29
N ILE A 88 -4.67 4.52 14.12
CA ILE A 88 -3.32 3.96 14.13
C ILE A 88 -3.05 3.25 15.46
N GLU A 89 -3.30 3.91 16.59
CA GLU A 89 -3.09 3.34 17.92
C GLU A 89 -3.99 2.11 18.18
N LYS A 90 -5.25 2.13 17.71
CA LYS A 90 -6.18 0.99 17.83
C LYS A 90 -5.69 -0.21 17.03
N ILE A 91 -5.15 0.01 15.82
CA ILE A 91 -4.58 -1.05 14.99
C ILE A 91 -3.32 -1.59 15.67
N TRP A 92 -2.39 -0.73 16.08
CA TRP A 92 -1.13 -1.11 16.74
C TRP A 92 -1.35 -1.95 18.00
N ARG A 93 -2.25 -1.52 18.89
CA ARG A 93 -2.54 -2.24 20.14
C ARG A 93 -3.14 -3.62 19.89
N ARG A 94 -3.89 -3.79 18.80
CA ARG A 94 -4.58 -5.06 18.47
C ARG A 94 -3.88 -5.86 17.38
N ARG A 95 -2.68 -5.46 16.97
CA ARG A 95 -2.01 -5.93 15.76
C ARG A 95 -1.90 -7.45 15.67
N LYS A 96 -1.50 -8.14 16.75
CA LYS A 96 -1.44 -9.60 16.80
C LYS A 96 -2.80 -10.26 16.49
N ALA A 97 -3.86 -9.79 17.13
CA ALA A 97 -5.22 -10.32 16.93
C ALA A 97 -5.78 -9.98 15.54
N LEU A 98 -5.53 -8.76 15.05
CA LEU A 98 -5.96 -8.35 13.71
C LEU A 98 -5.21 -9.11 12.62
N PHE A 99 -3.91 -9.28 12.79
CA PHE A 99 -3.07 -10.04 11.87
C PHE A 99 -3.45 -11.52 11.84
N GLY A 100 -3.71 -12.14 13.00
CA GLY A 100 -4.24 -13.51 13.05
C GLY A 100 -5.56 -13.66 12.27
N LYS A 101 -6.49 -12.71 12.41
CA LYS A 101 -7.74 -12.68 11.61
C LYS A 101 -7.50 -12.49 10.11
N TYR A 102 -6.49 -11.71 9.74
CA TYR A 102 -6.06 -11.53 8.36
C TYR A 102 -5.45 -12.81 7.77
N GLN A 103 -4.66 -13.54 8.55
CA GLN A 103 -4.04 -14.81 8.13
C GLN A 103 -5.08 -15.91 7.93
N GLN A 104 -6.16 -15.93 8.73
CA GLN A 104 -7.28 -16.87 8.56
C GLN A 104 -8.05 -16.69 7.23
N LYS A 105 -7.89 -15.57 6.53
CA LYS A 105 -8.54 -15.34 5.23
C LYS A 105 -7.81 -16.11 4.14
N LYS A 106 -8.53 -16.98 3.42
CA LYS A 106 -7.96 -17.93 2.47
C LYS A 106 -7.75 -17.30 1.09
N THR A 107 -8.63 -16.38 0.70
CA THR A 107 -8.59 -15.76 -0.62
C THR A 107 -8.13 -14.30 -0.57
N LYS A 108 -7.58 -13.84 -1.70
CA LYS A 108 -7.24 -12.42 -1.92
C LYS A 108 -8.45 -11.50 -1.68
N LYS A 109 -9.65 -11.93 -2.10
CA LYS A 109 -10.91 -11.17 -1.91
C LYS A 109 -11.26 -11.05 -0.42
N GLU A 110 -11.25 -12.15 0.32
CA GLU A 110 -11.54 -12.14 1.76
C GLU A 110 -10.53 -11.31 2.56
N LYS A 111 -9.23 -11.39 2.19
CA LYS A 111 -8.17 -10.56 2.77
C LYS A 111 -8.48 -9.07 2.56
N LEU A 112 -8.77 -8.65 1.32
CA LEU A 112 -9.11 -7.25 1.02
C LEU A 112 -10.39 -6.79 1.75
N THR A 113 -11.44 -7.63 1.79
CA THR A 113 -12.66 -7.32 2.54
C THR A 113 -12.36 -7.13 4.03
N PHE A 114 -11.49 -7.96 4.61
CA PHE A 114 -11.06 -7.79 6.00
C PHE A 114 -10.28 -6.48 6.20
N LEU A 115 -9.34 -6.14 5.30
CA LEU A 115 -8.57 -4.90 5.41
C LEU A 115 -9.46 -3.66 5.42
N GLU A 116 -10.57 -3.67 4.67
CA GLU A 116 -11.57 -2.59 4.65
C GLU A 116 -12.33 -2.43 5.98
N THR A 117 -12.31 -3.44 6.86
CA THR A 117 -12.90 -3.31 8.21
C THR A 117 -12.00 -2.56 9.19
N LEU A 118 -10.74 -2.31 8.83
CA LEU A 118 -9.81 -1.60 9.68
C LEU A 118 -10.19 -0.11 9.76
N PRO A 119 -10.03 0.52 10.94
CA PRO A 119 -10.29 1.96 11.08
C PRO A 119 -9.52 2.76 10.02
N TRP A 120 -10.22 3.67 9.34
CA TRP A 120 -9.66 4.55 8.29
C TRP A 120 -9.17 3.86 7.00
N ILE A 121 -9.45 2.57 6.82
CA ILE A 121 -9.18 1.88 5.55
C ILE A 121 -10.50 1.72 4.79
N GLY A 122 -10.65 2.45 3.70
CA GLY A 122 -11.82 2.38 2.81
C GLY A 122 -11.63 1.56 1.52
N PRO A 123 -12.59 1.67 0.58
CA PRO A 123 -12.67 0.84 -0.63
C PRO A 123 -11.44 0.90 -1.54
N VAL A 124 -10.74 2.04 -1.59
CA VAL A 124 -9.51 2.22 -2.40
C VAL A 124 -8.27 1.87 -1.58
N THR A 125 -8.18 2.37 -0.34
CA THR A 125 -6.99 2.21 0.50
C THR A 125 -6.76 0.77 0.95
N LYS A 126 -7.79 -0.11 0.94
CA LYS A 126 -7.59 -1.55 1.17
C LYS A 126 -6.64 -2.19 0.15
N PHE A 127 -6.63 -1.70 -1.10
CA PHE A 127 -5.71 -2.17 -2.13
C PHE A 127 -4.30 -1.62 -1.91
N HIS A 128 -4.17 -0.38 -1.42
CA HIS A 128 -2.88 0.18 -1.00
C HIS A 128 -2.27 -0.66 0.12
N LEU A 129 -3.06 -0.94 1.16
CA LEU A 129 -2.61 -1.80 2.26
C LEU A 129 -2.29 -3.21 1.75
N GLY A 130 -3.14 -3.81 0.94
CA GLY A 130 -2.87 -5.12 0.34
C GLY A 130 -1.53 -5.18 -0.39
N ARG A 131 -1.22 -4.18 -1.22
CA ARG A 131 0.07 -4.07 -1.93
C ARG A 131 1.25 -3.96 -0.96
N ASN A 132 1.12 -3.17 0.10
CA ASN A 132 2.18 -3.02 1.12
C ASN A 132 2.37 -4.30 1.96
N LEU A 133 1.37 -5.16 2.03
CA LEU A 133 1.44 -6.49 2.63
C LEU A 133 1.88 -7.58 1.61
N GLY A 134 2.41 -7.17 0.45
CA GLY A 134 2.92 -8.08 -0.58
C GLY A 134 1.87 -8.72 -1.48
N MET A 135 0.58 -8.40 -1.33
CA MET A 135 -0.47 -8.93 -2.19
C MET A 135 -0.32 -8.40 -3.62
N ASP A 136 -0.47 -9.29 -4.59
CA ASP A 136 -0.37 -8.92 -6.00
C ASP A 136 -1.65 -8.25 -6.50
N VAL A 137 -1.83 -6.96 -6.18
CA VAL A 137 -3.02 -6.17 -6.47
C VAL A 137 -2.66 -4.78 -6.97
N ALA A 138 -3.40 -4.30 -7.96
CA ALA A 138 -3.29 -2.92 -8.42
C ALA A 138 -3.97 -1.98 -7.40
N LYS A 139 -3.30 -0.89 -7.03
CA LYS A 139 -3.87 0.18 -6.22
C LYS A 139 -4.59 1.18 -7.14
N PRO A 140 -5.93 1.25 -7.19
CA PRO A 140 -6.65 2.08 -8.16
C PRO A 140 -6.71 3.54 -7.72
N ASP A 141 -5.56 4.19 -7.53
CA ASP A 141 -5.53 5.61 -7.19
C ASP A 141 -5.88 6.51 -8.39
N ARG A 142 -6.08 7.80 -8.11
CA ARG A 142 -6.51 8.78 -9.11
C ARG A 142 -5.57 8.88 -10.32
N HIS A 143 -4.27 8.62 -10.14
CA HIS A 143 -3.29 8.72 -11.22
C HIS A 143 -3.34 7.47 -12.09
N LEU A 144 -3.34 6.29 -11.49
CA LEU A 144 -3.47 5.03 -12.22
C LEU A 144 -4.81 4.94 -12.96
N VAL A 145 -5.90 5.41 -12.35
CA VAL A 145 -7.22 5.49 -13.01
C VAL A 145 -7.17 6.38 -14.26
N ARG A 146 -6.50 7.53 -14.19
CA ARG A 146 -6.35 8.42 -15.35
C ARG A 146 -5.49 7.79 -16.44
N ILE A 147 -4.39 7.14 -16.07
CA ILE A 147 -3.52 6.44 -17.03
C ILE A 147 -4.28 5.31 -17.72
N ALA A 148 -4.96 4.45 -16.96
CA ALA A 148 -5.74 3.35 -17.51
C ALA A 148 -6.84 3.82 -18.47
N ARG A 149 -7.52 4.93 -18.16
CA ARG A 149 -8.52 5.54 -19.04
C ARG A 149 -7.94 5.99 -20.39
N LYS A 150 -6.69 6.48 -20.43
CA LYS A 150 -6.03 6.86 -21.69
C LYS A 150 -5.84 5.67 -22.63
N PHE A 151 -5.73 4.47 -22.09
CA PHE A 151 -5.62 3.22 -22.86
C PHE A 151 -6.96 2.46 -22.96
N GLY A 152 -8.09 3.09 -22.60
CA GLY A 152 -9.41 2.42 -22.63
C GLY A 152 -9.56 1.25 -21.64
N ARG A 153 -8.77 1.23 -20.57
CA ARG A 153 -8.68 0.12 -19.61
C ARG A 153 -9.08 0.54 -18.19
N THR A 154 -9.35 -0.46 -17.35
CA THR A 154 -9.41 -0.28 -15.89
C THR A 154 -8.00 -0.40 -15.30
N PRO A 155 -7.72 0.16 -14.11
CA PRO A 155 -6.43 -0.06 -13.42
C PRO A 155 -6.03 -1.53 -13.34
N ARG A 156 -7.01 -2.40 -13.00
CA ARG A 156 -6.77 -3.83 -12.88
C ARG A 156 -6.42 -4.48 -14.22
N SER A 157 -7.15 -4.16 -15.29
CA SER A 157 -6.87 -4.75 -16.60
C SER A 157 -5.58 -4.21 -17.23
N LEU A 158 -5.25 -2.93 -16.99
CA LEU A 158 -3.97 -2.34 -17.39
C LEU A 158 -2.79 -3.02 -16.68
N CYS A 159 -2.80 -3.07 -15.34
CA CYS A 159 -1.67 -3.66 -14.60
C CYS A 159 -1.51 -5.15 -14.89
N ARG A 160 -2.62 -5.87 -15.13
CA ARG A 160 -2.58 -7.29 -15.51
C ARG A 160 -1.92 -7.50 -16.88
N LEU A 161 -2.29 -6.70 -17.87
CA LEU A 161 -1.68 -6.76 -19.20
C LEU A 161 -0.16 -6.54 -19.13
N VAL A 162 0.27 -5.46 -18.47
CA VAL A 162 1.70 -5.14 -18.34
C VAL A 162 2.42 -6.25 -17.57
N SER A 163 1.81 -6.80 -16.52
CA SER A 163 2.34 -7.93 -15.76
C SER A 163 2.56 -9.16 -16.67
N GLU A 164 1.57 -9.52 -17.48
CA GLU A 164 1.62 -10.65 -18.41
C GLU A 164 2.70 -10.47 -19.50
N GLU A 165 2.87 -9.27 -20.04
CA GLU A 165 3.86 -9.02 -21.11
C GLU A 165 5.30 -8.82 -20.59
N THR A 166 5.48 -8.41 -19.34
CA THR A 166 6.82 -8.08 -18.79
C THR A 166 7.34 -9.07 -17.76
N GLY A 167 6.48 -9.95 -17.25
CA GLY A 167 6.78 -10.82 -16.11
C GLY A 167 6.82 -10.09 -14.76
N GLU A 168 6.52 -8.79 -14.71
CA GLU A 168 6.39 -8.08 -13.45
C GLU A 168 5.13 -8.49 -12.68
N ARG A 169 5.15 -8.34 -11.36
CA ARG A 169 3.97 -8.54 -10.52
C ARG A 169 3.04 -7.33 -10.66
N VAL A 170 1.72 -7.56 -10.66
CA VAL A 170 0.69 -6.50 -10.62
C VAL A 170 0.89 -5.51 -9.48
N GLY A 171 1.43 -5.92 -8.33
CA GLY A 171 1.74 -5.04 -7.19
C GLY A 171 2.95 -4.12 -7.41
N VAL A 172 3.75 -4.37 -8.46
CA VAL A 172 4.92 -3.58 -8.86
C VAL A 172 4.58 -2.61 -9.99
N VAL A 173 3.76 -3.04 -10.94
CA VAL A 173 3.25 -2.21 -12.07
C VAL A 173 2.46 -1.01 -11.57
#